data_AF-A0A7X8JGQ5-F1
#
_entry.id   AF-A0A7X8JGQ5-F1
#
_cell.length_a   1.000
_cell.length_b   1.000
_cell.length_c   1.000
_cell.angle_alpha   90.00
_cell.angle_beta   90.00
_cell.angle_gamma   90.00
#
_symmetry.space_group_name_H-M   'P 1'
#
loop_
_entity.id
_entity.type
_entity.pdbx_description
1 polymer ?
#
loop_
_entity_poly.entity_id
_entity_poly.type
_entity_poly.pdbx_seq_one_letter_code
_entity_poly.pdbx_strand_id
1 'polypeptide(L)'
;MAHDVFISYSRKNKNIADAVCNALENSNIRCWIAPRDIIPGKEWGEEIVTAISGARVMVLIFSAASNESQQVLREVERAVNKNVIIIPFRIEDVVPTKSMEYFLYSTHWLDALTPDMSKHIDKLRDTVANLIVTGKTGARDDGHDGYAKGIIGGAAMLRPDRAGQRKEHQQGRKKSSKALMAAACAIVLLVVAFGVYGIWFAPGRGAGAEAVNDAAGMGDSSGADFQGEDFRGTDSQGMDSEGQLTAQTDGGDVEIYDPAVASSDDGQSGDGQVDDSAAGNDNAEGKDNAEGKDSTEGKDNAVEGPSDKEPHVMQSSDSQDNSGSEGNGAGSEQGSAIQTTQIKIGDYIRFGTYYGQPVVWRVINVDDDGCPLLLSDRLLSFKCFDAAERERSSNEVRQTYGSNFWENSNIREWLNSSAKTVSYSTSAPIVENVCYGENSSADEPGFLAGFTDDEQKLIKVYSHEILLPEMEKELKEFGTEVFSSTGTDKLNRVYGNFDSSFGKMVKDRVFLLSIKELRDYVLDRGWDIKAALTQQAEARDESVYEELKHETDGNWSWWLSTPCAVTPDCVYYVTYDGRLEQKNAFLANTCVRPAMYLTGSEFVLTGSGTLEDPYLR
;
A
#
# COMPACT_ATOMS: atom_id res chain seq x y z
N MET A 1 20.38 1.13 30.63
CA MET A 1 20.94 2.16 29.71
C MET A 1 22.45 1.97 29.63
N ALA A 2 22.96 1.39 28.55
CA ALA A 2 24.40 1.15 28.33
C ALA A 2 25.14 2.45 27.98
N HIS A 3 24.45 3.37 27.31
CA HIS A 3 24.87 4.69 26.84
C HIS A 3 23.88 5.77 27.31
N ASP A 4 24.11 7.02 26.90
CA ASP A 4 23.20 8.16 27.12
C ASP A 4 22.78 8.83 25.79
N VAL A 5 23.60 8.75 24.74
CA VAL A 5 23.38 9.39 23.43
C VAL A 5 23.44 8.37 22.29
N PHE A 6 22.50 8.45 21.34
CA PHE A 6 22.59 7.78 20.04
C PHE A 6 23.04 8.80 18.97
N ILE A 7 23.96 8.43 18.07
CA ILE A 7 24.41 9.30 16.98
C ILE A 7 23.93 8.74 15.63
N SER A 8 22.91 9.37 15.04
CA SER A 8 22.42 9.07 13.70
C SER A 8 23.15 9.96 12.68
N TYR A 9 23.69 9.35 11.61
CA TYR A 9 24.46 10.06 10.59
C TYR A 9 24.52 9.28 9.28
N SER A 10 24.71 9.98 8.16
CA SER A 10 24.99 9.33 6.88
C SER A 10 26.47 8.92 6.79
N ARG A 11 26.75 7.73 6.22
CA ARG A 11 28.12 7.21 6.05
C ARG A 11 29.08 8.23 5.39
N LYS A 12 28.58 9.09 4.49
CA LYS A 12 29.36 10.16 3.84
C LYS A 12 29.91 11.21 4.82
N ASN A 13 29.29 11.39 5.99
CA ASN A 13 29.67 12.40 7.01
C ASN A 13 30.41 11.79 8.22
N LYS A 14 30.93 10.56 8.12
CA LYS A 14 31.57 9.82 9.24
C LYS A 14 32.58 10.65 10.03
N ASN A 15 33.46 11.39 9.35
CA ASN A 15 34.53 12.18 10.00
C ASN A 15 33.98 13.19 11.02
N ILE A 16 32.77 13.73 10.79
CA ILE A 16 32.12 14.67 11.71
C ILE A 16 31.39 13.92 12.83
N ALA A 17 30.73 12.80 12.51
CA ALA A 17 30.09 11.95 13.51
C ALA A 17 31.11 11.37 14.52
N ASP A 18 32.29 10.96 14.04
CA ASP A 18 33.44 10.56 14.85
C ASP A 18 33.92 11.72 15.74
N ALA A 19 34.05 12.93 15.20
CA ALA A 19 34.50 14.10 15.96
C ALA A 19 33.49 14.49 17.07
N VAL A 20 32.19 14.43 16.77
CA VAL A 20 31.10 14.62 17.75
C VAL A 20 31.13 13.55 18.83
N CYS A 21 31.26 12.27 18.44
CA CYS A 21 31.34 11.14 19.37
C CYS A 21 32.52 11.31 20.33
N ASN A 22 33.72 11.55 19.80
CA ASN A 22 34.92 11.79 20.61
C ASN A 22 34.77 12.98 21.56
N ALA A 23 34.14 14.08 21.15
CA ALA A 23 33.95 15.26 22.01
C ALA A 23 32.96 15.00 23.16
N LEU A 24 31.92 14.21 22.93
CA LEU A 24 30.96 13.77 23.95
C LEU A 24 31.62 12.77 24.93
N GLU A 25 32.34 11.77 24.42
CA GLU A 25 32.97 10.73 25.24
C GLU A 25 34.13 11.26 26.10
N ASN A 26 34.94 12.18 25.58
CA ASN A 26 35.92 12.95 26.37
C ASN A 26 35.28 13.77 27.49
N SER A 27 33.96 13.98 27.44
CA SER A 27 33.17 14.71 28.43
C SER A 27 32.40 13.78 29.38
N ASN A 28 32.73 12.47 29.38
CA ASN A 28 32.05 11.39 30.12
C ASN A 28 30.56 11.20 29.72
N ILE A 29 30.18 11.61 28.51
CA ILE A 29 28.87 11.30 27.92
C ILE A 29 29.03 10.03 27.08
N ARG A 30 28.31 8.96 27.45
CA ARG A 30 28.41 7.67 26.76
C ARG A 30 27.63 7.72 25.45
N CYS A 31 28.30 7.51 24.32
CA CYS A 31 27.69 7.48 23.01
C CYS A 31 27.47 6.05 22.50
N TRP A 32 26.56 5.90 21.55
CA TRP A 32 26.40 4.74 20.71
C TRP A 32 26.40 5.20 19.24
N ILE A 33 27.24 4.61 18.41
CA ILE A 33 27.40 4.94 16.99
C ILE A 33 27.65 3.68 16.14
N ALA A 34 26.82 3.47 15.12
CA ALA A 34 27.02 2.41 14.15
C ALA A 34 28.24 2.70 13.24
N PRO A 35 29.03 1.71 12.81
CA PRO A 35 29.00 0.29 13.18
C PRO A 35 29.87 -0.03 14.41
N ARG A 36 30.48 0.96 15.07
CA ARG A 36 31.46 0.77 16.16
C ARG A 36 30.87 -0.06 17.31
N ASP A 37 29.63 0.25 17.67
CA ASP A 37 28.98 -0.27 18.87
C ASP A 37 27.93 -1.37 18.55
N ILE A 38 27.99 -1.95 17.35
CA ILE A 38 27.20 -3.12 16.95
C ILE A 38 27.99 -4.39 17.26
N ILE A 39 27.40 -5.32 18.01
CA ILE A 39 28.05 -6.58 18.38
C ILE A 39 28.05 -7.54 17.18
N PRO A 40 29.21 -8.01 16.69
CA PRO A 40 29.26 -8.97 15.58
C PRO A 40 28.55 -10.28 15.92
N GLY A 41 27.66 -10.74 15.04
CA GLY A 41 26.85 -11.94 15.25
C GLY A 41 25.49 -11.70 15.91
N LYS A 42 25.11 -10.44 16.15
CA LYS A 42 23.73 -10.02 16.40
C LYS A 42 23.08 -9.41 15.14
N GLU A 43 21.75 -9.30 15.17
CA GLU A 43 20.99 -8.54 14.19
C GLU A 43 21.32 -7.03 14.33
N TRP A 44 21.49 -6.36 13.19
CA TRP A 44 21.96 -4.99 13.06
C TRP A 44 20.84 -3.97 13.35
N GLY A 45 19.60 -4.28 12.99
CA GLY A 45 18.40 -3.52 13.31
C GLY A 45 17.99 -3.62 14.79
N GLU A 46 18.01 -4.81 15.39
CA GLU A 46 17.70 -5.05 16.82
C GLU A 46 18.59 -4.18 17.72
N GLU A 47 19.91 -4.19 17.48
CA GLU A 47 20.86 -3.37 18.24
C GLU A 47 20.65 -1.87 17.98
N ILE A 48 20.30 -1.43 16.76
CA ILE A 48 19.95 -0.02 16.50
C ILE A 48 18.65 0.39 17.23
N VAL A 49 17.59 -0.41 17.18
CA VAL A 49 16.30 -0.13 17.82
C VAL A 49 16.45 -0.13 19.35
N THR A 50 17.22 -1.08 19.88
CA THR A 50 17.59 -1.16 21.30
C THR A 50 18.46 0.03 21.70
N ALA A 51 19.40 0.46 20.86
CA ALA A 51 20.24 1.61 21.12
C ALA A 51 19.46 2.93 21.09
N ILE A 52 18.53 3.13 20.16
CA ILE A 52 17.64 4.30 20.16
C ILE A 52 16.76 4.29 21.42
N SER A 53 16.11 3.16 21.72
CA SER A 53 15.23 3.01 22.89
C SER A 53 15.96 3.13 24.24
N GLY A 54 17.26 2.82 24.26
CA GLY A 54 18.13 2.94 25.44
C GLY A 54 18.83 4.30 25.60
N ALA A 55 18.75 5.17 24.58
CA ALA A 55 19.33 6.52 24.60
C ALA A 55 18.36 7.55 25.18
N ARG A 56 18.91 8.67 25.64
CA ARG A 56 18.17 9.80 26.23
C ARG A 56 18.12 11.00 25.28
N VAL A 57 19.10 11.09 24.40
CA VAL A 57 19.24 12.10 23.35
C VAL A 57 19.66 11.39 22.07
N MET A 58 19.05 11.71 20.93
CA MET A 58 19.57 11.40 19.61
C MET A 58 20.24 12.66 19.06
N VAL A 59 21.51 12.56 18.68
CA VAL A 59 22.17 13.57 17.84
C VAL A 59 22.01 13.13 16.39
N LEU A 60 21.39 13.96 15.57
CA LEU A 60 21.24 13.77 14.13
C LEU A 60 22.25 14.66 13.42
N ILE A 61 23.27 14.07 12.77
CA ILE A 61 24.21 14.82 11.91
C ILE A 61 23.51 15.08 10.57
N PHE A 62 22.96 16.29 10.40
CA PHE A 62 22.09 16.63 9.29
C PHE A 62 22.82 17.28 8.10
N SER A 63 22.74 16.62 6.95
CA SER A 63 23.37 16.92 5.66
C SER A 63 22.44 16.57 4.50
N ALA A 64 22.76 16.93 3.25
CA ALA A 64 22.07 16.36 2.07
C ALA A 64 22.11 14.82 2.12
N ALA A 65 23.29 14.27 2.40
CA ALA A 65 23.53 12.83 2.46
C ALA A 65 22.75 12.10 3.57
N SER A 66 22.30 12.78 4.63
CA SER A 66 21.42 12.23 5.67
C SER A 66 19.95 12.45 5.34
N ASN A 67 19.62 13.58 4.70
CA ASN A 67 18.28 13.96 4.25
C ASN A 67 17.73 13.03 3.16
N GLU A 68 18.63 12.49 2.33
CA GLU A 68 18.39 11.43 1.34
C GLU A 68 18.35 10.01 1.96
N SER A 69 18.82 9.83 3.20
CA SER A 69 19.07 8.49 3.75
C SER A 69 17.86 7.90 4.46
N GLN A 70 17.24 6.90 3.82
CA GLN A 70 16.13 6.14 4.40
C GLN A 70 16.48 5.48 5.74
N GLN A 71 17.74 5.10 5.96
CA GLN A 71 18.19 4.57 7.25
C GLN A 71 18.16 5.64 8.34
N VAL A 72 18.67 6.85 8.06
CA VAL A 72 18.60 7.98 9.01
C VAL A 72 17.14 8.38 9.26
N LEU A 73 16.30 8.42 8.23
CA LEU A 73 14.87 8.72 8.38
C LEU A 73 14.18 7.70 9.31
N ARG A 74 14.45 6.39 9.14
CA ARG A 74 13.96 5.32 10.02
C ARG A 74 14.45 5.47 11.46
N GLU A 75 15.70 5.89 11.68
CA GLU A 75 16.24 6.13 13.01
C GLU A 75 15.57 7.33 13.69
N VAL A 76 15.38 8.44 12.96
CA VAL A 76 14.66 9.64 13.41
C VAL A 76 13.20 9.33 13.76
N GLU A 77 12.48 8.60 12.89
CA GLU A 77 11.13 8.08 13.16
C GLU A 77 11.08 7.27 14.47
N ARG A 78 12.02 6.34 14.66
CA ARG A 78 12.11 5.51 15.89
C ARG A 78 12.37 6.36 17.12
N ALA A 79 13.22 7.40 17.03
CA ALA A 79 13.47 8.32 18.13
C ALA A 79 12.23 9.14 18.50
N VAL A 80 11.46 9.66 17.52
CA VAL A 80 10.17 10.33 17.76
C VAL A 80 9.20 9.38 18.46
N ASN A 81 8.99 8.17 17.93
CA ASN A 81 8.06 7.17 18.48
C ASN A 81 8.44 6.71 19.90
N LYS A 82 9.74 6.72 20.26
CA LYS A 82 10.22 6.41 21.62
C LYS A 82 10.34 7.64 22.53
N ASN A 83 9.92 8.83 22.08
CA ASN A 83 10.04 10.12 22.80
C ASN A 83 11.48 10.48 23.20
N VAL A 84 12.47 10.06 22.40
CA VAL A 84 13.89 10.41 22.57
C VAL A 84 14.12 11.84 22.10
N ILE A 85 14.86 12.64 22.87
CA ILE A 85 15.11 14.04 22.53
C ILE A 85 16.04 14.13 21.31
N ILE A 86 15.54 14.58 20.16
CA ILE A 86 16.34 14.75 18.94
C ILE A 86 17.04 16.11 18.94
N ILE A 87 18.31 16.15 18.51
CA ILE A 87 19.07 17.38 18.23
C ILE A 87 19.59 17.32 16.79
N PRO A 88 18.98 18.05 15.85
CA PRO A 88 19.51 18.26 14.50
C PRO A 88 20.77 19.13 14.55
N PHE A 89 21.92 18.52 14.34
CA PHE A 89 23.21 19.18 14.17
C PHE A 89 23.46 19.39 12.68
N ARG A 90 23.03 20.55 12.17
CA ARG A 90 23.03 20.86 10.74
C ARG A 90 24.41 21.29 10.28
N ILE A 91 25.04 20.47 9.43
CA ILE A 91 26.39 20.70 8.91
C ILE A 91 26.41 21.23 7.47
N GLU A 92 25.28 21.17 6.77
CA GLU A 92 25.10 21.67 5.39
C GLU A 92 23.80 22.48 5.29
N ASP A 93 23.79 23.55 4.47
CA ASP A 93 22.63 24.42 4.32
C ASP A 93 21.61 23.84 3.32
N VAL A 94 20.96 22.77 3.75
CA VAL A 94 20.02 21.97 2.94
C VAL A 94 18.63 22.02 3.58
N VAL A 95 17.58 22.07 2.75
CA VAL A 95 16.18 22.01 3.20
C VAL A 95 15.78 20.54 3.41
N PRO A 96 15.15 20.17 4.54
CA PRO A 96 14.59 18.84 4.74
C PRO A 96 13.71 18.35 3.57
N THR A 97 13.79 17.06 3.25
CA THR A 97 12.73 16.39 2.47
C THR A 97 11.44 16.41 3.29
N LYS A 98 10.26 16.41 2.65
CA LYS A 98 8.96 16.49 3.35
C LYS A 98 8.83 15.47 4.50
N SER A 99 9.32 14.25 4.29
CA SER A 99 9.32 13.18 5.29
C SER A 99 10.23 13.49 6.49
N MET A 100 11.40 14.08 6.25
CA MET A 100 12.32 14.51 7.32
C MET A 100 11.82 15.79 8.00
N GLU A 101 11.21 16.71 7.25
CA GLU A 101 10.58 17.94 7.76
C GLU A 101 9.50 17.59 8.79
N TYR A 102 8.62 16.64 8.48
CA TYR A 102 7.54 16.18 9.36
C TYR A 102 8.04 15.79 10.76
N PHE A 103 9.11 15.00 10.85
CA PHE A 103 9.69 14.57 12.14
C PHE A 103 10.51 15.67 12.84
N LEU A 104 11.10 16.61 12.10
CA LEU A 104 11.95 17.68 12.67
C LEU A 104 11.22 19.00 12.94
N TYR A 105 9.98 19.16 12.46
CA TYR A 105 9.20 20.41 12.46
C TYR A 105 9.08 21.11 13.82
N SER A 106 8.98 20.33 14.90
CA SER A 106 8.83 20.82 16.28
C SER A 106 10.15 21.00 17.04
N THR A 107 11.29 20.69 16.41
CA THR A 107 12.59 20.57 17.09
C THR A 107 13.46 21.80 16.87
N HIS A 108 14.21 22.23 17.90
CA HIS A 108 15.20 23.30 17.75
C HIS A 108 16.52 22.78 17.16
N TRP A 109 16.99 23.48 16.14
CA TRP A 109 18.19 23.13 15.37
C TRP A 109 19.47 23.71 16.01
N LEU A 110 20.60 23.01 15.83
CA LEU A 110 21.94 23.52 16.11
C LEU A 110 22.71 23.62 14.78
N ASP A 111 22.67 24.80 14.18
CA ASP A 111 23.39 25.08 12.93
C ASP A 111 24.90 25.18 13.15
N ALA A 112 25.65 24.34 12.44
CA ALA A 112 27.11 24.28 12.41
C ALA A 112 27.69 24.81 11.08
N LEU A 113 26.95 25.71 10.42
CA LEU A 113 27.19 26.19 9.04
C LEU A 113 28.39 27.16 8.89
N THR A 114 29.18 27.42 9.93
CA THR A 114 30.36 28.30 9.85
C THR A 114 31.65 27.52 10.01
N PRO A 115 32.80 27.97 9.46
CA PRO A 115 34.00 27.14 9.34
C PRO A 115 34.63 26.62 10.65
N ASP A 116 34.25 27.19 11.80
CA ASP A 116 34.75 26.79 13.12
C ASP A 116 33.95 25.63 13.71
N MET A 117 34.08 24.46 13.06
CA MET A 117 33.38 23.23 13.45
C MET A 117 33.68 22.81 14.90
N SER A 118 34.86 23.14 15.44
CA SER A 118 35.20 22.86 16.84
C SER A 118 34.23 23.55 17.80
N LYS A 119 33.98 24.85 17.63
CA LYS A 119 33.04 25.60 18.48
C LYS A 119 31.60 25.11 18.38
N HIS A 120 31.20 24.57 17.23
CA HIS A 120 29.87 23.96 17.06
C HIS A 120 29.76 22.63 17.80
N ILE A 121 30.81 21.81 17.76
CA ILE A 121 30.90 20.56 18.52
C ILE A 121 30.99 20.84 20.04
N ASP A 122 31.73 21.87 20.47
CA ASP A 122 31.75 22.35 21.86
C ASP A 122 30.32 22.73 22.33
N LYS A 123 29.61 23.55 21.54
CA LYS A 123 28.23 23.97 21.82
C LYS A 123 27.25 22.78 21.85
N LEU A 124 27.44 21.80 20.96
CA LEU A 124 26.65 20.57 20.94
C LEU A 124 26.87 19.75 22.23
N ARG A 125 28.14 19.52 22.63
CA ARG A 125 28.48 18.87 23.91
C ARG A 125 27.77 19.57 25.07
N ASP A 126 27.90 20.89 25.17
CA ASP A 126 27.33 21.64 26.30
C ASP A 126 25.79 21.57 26.31
N THR A 127 25.16 21.53 25.14
CA THR A 127 23.70 21.33 25.01
C THR A 127 23.28 19.93 25.47
N VAL A 128 23.97 18.89 25.00
CA VAL A 128 23.72 17.48 25.36
C VAL A 128 23.95 17.23 26.85
N ALA A 129 25.02 17.78 27.43
CA ALA A 129 25.33 17.66 28.85
C ALA A 129 24.20 18.20 29.75
N ASN A 130 23.65 19.38 29.42
CA ASN A 130 22.56 20.00 30.17
C ASN A 130 21.27 19.15 30.13
N LEU A 131 20.93 18.55 28.98
CA LEU A 131 19.79 17.64 28.85
C LEU A 131 20.01 16.34 29.66
N ILE A 132 21.21 15.78 29.62
CA ILE A 132 21.61 14.59 30.36
C ILE A 132 21.57 14.82 31.88
N VAL A 133 21.88 16.02 32.37
CA VAL A 133 21.70 16.38 33.79
C VAL A 133 20.21 16.55 34.13
N THR A 134 19.49 17.39 33.40
CA THR A 134 18.10 17.80 33.74
C THR A 134 17.13 16.60 33.78
N GLY A 135 17.29 15.63 32.87
CA GLY A 135 16.45 14.43 32.85
C GLY A 135 16.70 13.41 33.97
N LYS A 136 17.71 13.59 34.85
CA LYS A 136 17.91 12.70 36.02
C LYS A 136 17.06 13.07 37.24
N THR A 137 16.48 14.27 37.26
CA THR A 137 15.76 14.83 38.41
C THR A 137 14.25 14.56 38.45
N GLY A 138 13.68 13.89 37.44
CA GLY A 138 12.22 13.77 37.25
C GLY A 138 11.56 12.44 37.65
N ALA A 139 12.28 11.47 38.21
CA ALA A 139 11.77 10.10 38.39
C ALA A 139 11.82 9.63 39.86
N ARG A 140 10.70 9.79 40.58
CA ARG A 140 10.28 9.10 41.83
C ARG A 140 9.00 9.73 42.37
N ASP A 141 7.86 9.03 42.29
CA ASP A 141 6.96 8.64 43.40
C ASP A 141 5.73 7.92 42.80
N ASP A 142 5.05 7.09 43.60
CA ASP A 142 4.22 5.99 43.07
C ASP A 142 2.73 6.07 43.51
N GLY A 143 1.78 6.01 42.56
CA GLY A 143 0.44 5.44 42.79
C GLY A 143 -0.83 6.30 42.53
N HIS A 144 -1.92 5.55 42.26
CA HIS A 144 -3.36 5.91 42.21
C HIS A 144 -3.92 6.94 41.21
N ASP A 145 -4.79 6.40 40.33
CA ASP A 145 -6.14 6.86 39.94
C ASP A 145 -6.42 8.37 39.70
N GLY A 146 -6.65 8.73 38.42
CA GLY A 146 -7.31 10.00 38.10
C GLY A 146 -7.36 10.33 36.60
N TYR A 147 -8.54 10.67 36.07
CA TYR A 147 -8.70 11.04 34.66
C TYR A 147 -8.23 12.47 34.35
N ALA A 148 -7.34 12.59 33.36
CA ALA A 148 -7.15 13.72 32.44
C ALA A 148 -6.93 15.15 32.99
N LYS A 149 -5.68 15.64 32.85
CA LYS A 149 -5.40 16.95 32.21
C LYS A 149 -3.96 17.06 31.71
N GLY A 150 -3.79 17.52 30.46
CA GLY A 150 -2.47 17.75 29.87
C GLY A 150 -1.88 19.12 30.20
N ILE A 151 -0.59 19.29 29.93
CA ILE A 151 0.10 20.59 29.94
C ILE A 151 0.78 20.82 28.59
N ILE A 152 0.23 21.73 27.80
CA ILE A 152 0.98 22.44 26.77
C ILE A 152 1.87 23.47 27.49
N GLY A 153 3.14 23.57 27.12
CA GLY A 153 4.10 24.48 27.75
C GLY A 153 3.70 25.96 27.60
N GLY A 154 3.19 26.56 28.68
CA GLY A 154 2.91 28.00 28.76
C GLY A 154 4.15 28.77 29.19
N ALA A 155 4.60 29.72 28.38
CA ALA A 155 5.70 30.62 28.73
C ALA A 155 5.38 31.44 29.99
N ALA A 156 6.42 31.73 30.80
CA ALA A 156 6.25 32.30 32.13
C ALA A 156 5.68 33.73 32.11
N MET A 157 4.73 33.99 33.02
CA MET A 157 4.38 35.35 33.44
C MET A 157 4.37 35.44 34.97
N LEU A 158 5.24 36.30 35.49
CA LEU A 158 5.40 36.56 36.92
C LEU A 158 4.09 37.07 37.55
N ARG A 159 3.77 36.60 38.75
CA ARG A 159 2.74 37.18 39.63
C ARG A 159 3.38 37.65 40.94
N PRO A 160 3.26 38.93 41.32
CA PRO A 160 3.54 39.35 42.68
C PRO A 160 2.35 39.00 43.60
N ASP A 161 2.64 38.79 44.88
CA ASP A 161 1.64 38.49 45.91
C ASP A 161 0.59 39.58 46.10
N ARG A 162 -0.58 39.18 46.63
CA ARG A 162 -1.61 40.09 47.14
C ARG A 162 -1.86 39.90 48.64
N ALA A 163 -1.26 40.79 49.43
CA ALA A 163 -1.75 41.15 50.76
C ALA A 163 -1.99 42.67 50.78
N GLY A 164 -3.20 43.13 51.11
CA GLY A 164 -3.47 44.58 51.21
C GLY A 164 -4.88 45.06 50.88
N GLN A 165 -5.80 44.92 51.85
CA GLN A 165 -6.84 45.88 52.25
C GLN A 165 -7.85 46.52 51.26
N ARG A 166 -9.02 46.84 51.84
CA ARG A 166 -10.21 47.50 51.24
C ARG A 166 -9.94 48.93 50.75
N LYS A 167 -10.73 49.38 49.75
CA LYS A 167 -11.74 50.46 49.93
C LYS A 167 -12.70 50.58 48.73
N GLU A 168 -13.82 51.28 48.93
CA GLU A 168 -14.89 51.40 47.93
C GLU A 168 -14.67 52.54 46.93
N HIS A 169 -15.19 52.39 45.71
CA HIS A 169 -16.24 53.30 45.25
C HIS A 169 -17.18 52.72 44.18
N GLN A 170 -18.35 53.35 44.06
CA GLN A 170 -19.43 52.97 43.15
C GLN A 170 -19.31 53.73 41.82
N GLN A 171 -19.62 53.05 40.71
CA GLN A 171 -20.74 53.37 39.80
C GLN A 171 -20.72 52.39 38.63
N GLY A 172 -21.86 52.14 37.99
CA GLY A 172 -21.95 51.13 36.92
C GLY A 172 -23.00 51.45 35.87
N ARG A 173 -22.95 50.73 34.74
CA ARG A 173 -24.04 50.73 33.77
C ARG A 173 -24.11 49.41 32.99
N LYS A 174 -25.25 48.72 33.04
CA LYS A 174 -25.54 47.57 32.17
C LYS A 174 -25.81 48.04 30.73
N LYS A 175 -25.31 47.30 29.74
CA LYS A 175 -25.81 47.13 28.34
C LYS A 175 -24.89 46.10 27.67
N SER A 176 -25.33 44.85 27.46
CA SER A 176 -26.22 44.36 26.38
C SER A 176 -25.50 44.18 25.04
N SER A 177 -25.63 42.99 24.44
CA SER A 177 -25.02 42.62 23.16
C SER A 177 -25.48 43.51 21.99
N LYS A 178 -24.51 43.90 21.14
CA LYS A 178 -24.59 44.32 19.71
C LYS A 178 -23.31 45.09 19.34
N ALA A 179 -22.18 44.37 19.15
CA ALA A 179 -20.88 45.01 18.89
C ALA A 179 -19.90 44.26 17.96
N LEU A 180 -20.14 43.00 17.56
CA LEU A 180 -19.21 42.25 16.68
C LEU A 180 -19.70 42.07 15.22
N MET A 181 -20.99 42.23 14.93
CA MET A 181 -21.51 42.17 13.55
C MET A 181 -21.29 43.45 12.72
N ALA A 182 -20.55 44.44 13.25
CA ALA A 182 -20.26 45.69 12.52
C ALA A 182 -18.96 45.63 11.70
N ALA A 183 -18.02 44.75 12.04
CA ALA A 183 -16.70 44.69 11.38
C ALA A 183 -16.74 43.95 10.03
N ALA A 184 -17.50 42.84 9.94
CA ALA A 184 -17.55 42.00 8.75
C ALA A 184 -18.12 42.72 7.51
N CYS A 185 -19.16 43.54 7.69
CA CYS A 185 -19.81 44.24 6.58
C CYS A 185 -18.94 45.35 5.96
N ALA A 186 -17.96 45.89 6.69
CA ALA A 186 -17.09 46.97 6.18
C ALA A 186 -16.11 46.46 5.10
N ILE A 187 -15.61 45.24 5.24
CA ILE A 187 -14.63 44.66 4.30
C ILE A 187 -15.31 44.29 2.98
N VAL A 188 -16.52 43.71 3.03
CA VAL A 188 -17.30 43.34 1.84
C VAL A 188 -17.63 44.57 0.99
N LEU A 189 -17.98 45.70 1.61
CA LEU A 189 -18.30 46.94 0.90
C LEU A 189 -17.07 47.60 0.22
N LEU A 190 -15.86 47.42 0.77
CA LEU A 190 -14.63 47.98 0.18
C LEU A 190 -14.21 47.26 -1.11
N VAL A 191 -14.41 45.94 -1.20
CA VAL A 191 -14.09 45.17 -2.41
C VAL A 191 -15.03 45.55 -3.56
N VAL A 192 -16.33 45.71 -3.29
CA VAL A 192 -17.32 46.16 -4.29
C VAL A 192 -17.00 47.58 -4.77
N ALA A 193 -16.59 48.48 -3.88
CA ALA A 193 -16.22 49.85 -4.24
C ALA A 193 -15.04 49.93 -5.22
N PHE A 194 -13.99 49.11 -5.02
CA PHE A 194 -12.84 49.09 -5.92
C PHE A 194 -13.14 48.42 -7.27
N GLY A 195 -13.95 47.36 -7.29
CA GLY A 195 -14.33 46.67 -8.53
C GLY A 195 -15.12 47.56 -9.51
N VAL A 196 -15.98 48.45 -9.00
CA VAL A 196 -16.78 49.36 -9.84
C VAL A 196 -15.97 50.56 -10.34
N TYR A 197 -15.01 51.07 -9.55
CA TYR A 197 -14.26 52.29 -9.90
C TYR A 197 -13.38 52.13 -11.14
N GLY A 198 -12.83 50.93 -11.37
CA GLY A 198 -11.98 50.63 -12.53
C GLY A 198 -12.69 50.62 -13.90
N ILE A 199 -14.02 50.60 -13.92
CA ILE A 199 -14.83 50.46 -15.16
C ILE A 199 -15.48 51.79 -15.58
N TRP A 200 -15.51 52.81 -14.71
CA TRP A 200 -16.36 54.01 -14.91
C TRP A 200 -15.63 55.34 -15.16
N PHE A 201 -14.30 55.39 -15.14
CA PHE A 201 -13.55 56.65 -15.36
C PHE A 201 -12.36 56.52 -16.34
N ALA A 202 -12.66 56.56 -17.64
CA ALA A 202 -11.71 56.85 -18.71
C ALA A 202 -12.34 57.81 -19.74
N PRO A 203 -11.81 59.05 -19.93
CA PRO A 203 -12.55 60.09 -20.67
C PRO A 203 -12.27 60.14 -22.19
N GLY A 204 -13.24 59.68 -22.97
CA GLY A 204 -13.86 60.42 -24.10
C GLY A 204 -13.05 60.77 -25.37
N ARG A 205 -13.38 60.07 -26.47
CA ARG A 205 -13.45 60.56 -27.88
C ARG A 205 -14.00 59.41 -28.78
N GLY A 206 -15.01 59.58 -29.64
CA GLY A 206 -15.96 60.69 -29.81
C GLY A 206 -16.74 60.57 -31.15
N ALA A 207 -18.08 60.71 -31.09
CA ALA A 207 -19.05 60.59 -32.20
C ALA A 207 -19.19 59.19 -32.86
N GLY A 208 -20.36 58.79 -33.39
CA GLY A 208 -21.70 59.40 -33.29
C GLY A 208 -22.67 58.87 -34.36
N ALA A 209 -23.99 58.86 -34.06
CA ALA A 209 -25.11 58.39 -34.91
C ALA A 209 -25.09 56.89 -35.30
N GLU A 210 -26.16 56.19 -35.69
CA GLU A 210 -27.65 56.27 -35.60
C GLU A 210 -28.16 54.87 -36.06
N ALA A 211 -29.38 54.37 -35.85
CA ALA A 211 -30.39 54.48 -34.78
C ALA A 211 -31.52 53.44 -35.06
N VAL A 212 -32.51 53.32 -34.16
CA VAL A 212 -33.87 52.73 -34.37
C VAL A 212 -34.04 51.33 -35.03
N ASN A 213 -34.36 50.36 -34.16
CA ASN A 213 -35.66 49.64 -34.12
C ASN A 213 -35.93 48.23 -34.74
N ASP A 214 -36.66 47.49 -33.89
CA ASP A 214 -37.85 46.65 -34.12
C ASP A 214 -37.80 45.16 -34.57
N ALA A 215 -38.26 44.33 -33.61
CA ALA A 215 -39.40 43.41 -33.70
C ALA A 215 -39.27 42.01 -34.34
N ALA A 216 -39.24 41.02 -33.43
CA ALA A 216 -40.22 39.91 -33.31
C ALA A 216 -40.30 38.77 -34.37
N GLY A 217 -40.97 37.67 -33.97
CA GLY A 217 -41.03 36.39 -34.69
C GLY A 217 -39.98 35.41 -34.14
N MET A 218 -40.28 34.28 -33.50
CA MET A 218 -41.17 33.16 -33.88
C MET A 218 -40.89 32.66 -35.31
N GLY A 219 -40.31 31.46 -35.42
CA GLY A 219 -40.06 30.78 -36.70
C GLY A 219 -40.93 29.53 -36.85
N ASP A 220 -40.68 28.76 -37.92
CA ASP A 220 -41.13 27.37 -38.04
C ASP A 220 -40.32 26.56 -39.08
N SER A 221 -40.44 25.23 -38.99
CA SER A 221 -40.38 24.18 -40.03
C SER A 221 -39.53 24.29 -41.32
N SER A 222 -38.80 23.19 -41.58
CA SER A 222 -38.46 22.60 -42.90
C SER A 222 -37.52 23.36 -43.87
N GLY A 223 -36.84 22.71 -44.83
CA GLY A 223 -36.61 21.27 -45.03
C GLY A 223 -36.23 20.88 -46.47
N ALA A 224 -35.52 19.74 -46.61
CA ALA A 224 -35.23 18.97 -47.85
C ALA A 224 -34.19 19.50 -48.88
N ASP A 225 -33.58 18.51 -49.56
CA ASP A 225 -32.92 18.52 -50.89
C ASP A 225 -31.62 19.36 -51.10
N PHE A 226 -30.68 19.01 -52.01
CA PHE A 226 -30.65 18.00 -53.08
C PHE A 226 -29.22 17.40 -53.33
N GLN A 227 -29.03 16.57 -54.37
CA GLN A 227 -27.79 15.85 -54.75
C GLN A 227 -27.06 16.45 -55.99
N GLY A 228 -25.82 15.98 -56.27
CA GLY A 228 -25.03 16.17 -57.52
C GLY A 228 -23.73 16.97 -57.30
N GLU A 229 -22.50 16.47 -57.52
CA GLU A 229 -21.85 15.87 -58.71
C GLU A 229 -21.60 16.86 -59.87
N ASP A 230 -20.47 16.92 -60.59
CA ASP A 230 -19.09 16.35 -60.49
C ASP A 230 -18.20 16.96 -61.61
N PHE A 231 -16.94 16.53 -61.79
CA PHE A 231 -16.00 16.74 -62.92
C PHE A 231 -15.31 18.13 -63.05
N ARG A 232 -14.05 18.28 -63.51
CA ARG A 232 -12.98 17.40 -64.07
C ARG A 232 -11.61 18.09 -63.83
N GLY A 233 -10.42 17.48 -63.73
CA GLY A 233 -9.88 16.10 -63.74
C GLY A 233 -8.40 16.19 -63.28
N THR A 234 -7.34 15.50 -63.76
CA THR A 234 -7.07 14.45 -64.77
C THR A 234 -5.62 13.92 -64.54
N ASP A 235 -5.32 12.65 -64.91
CA ASP A 235 -4.03 12.07 -65.39
C ASP A 235 -2.69 12.40 -64.64
N SER A 236 -1.79 11.48 -64.22
CA SER A 236 -1.44 10.13 -64.73
C SER A 236 -0.34 9.42 -63.89
N GLN A 237 -0.33 8.06 -63.89
CA GLN A 237 0.77 7.10 -63.53
C GLN A 237 1.41 7.16 -62.11
N GLY A 238 1.86 6.06 -61.46
CA GLY A 238 1.86 4.61 -61.76
C GLY A 238 2.40 3.76 -60.56
N MET A 239 2.25 2.42 -60.61
CA MET A 239 2.90 1.43 -59.71
C MET A 239 4.35 1.13 -60.20
N ASP A 240 5.27 0.40 -59.56
CA ASP A 240 5.34 -0.62 -58.47
C ASP A 240 6.56 -0.33 -57.53
N SER A 241 6.88 -0.95 -56.36
CA SER A 241 6.44 -2.09 -55.51
C SER A 241 7.37 -3.33 -55.42
N GLU A 242 7.52 -3.90 -54.20
CA GLU A 242 8.47 -4.97 -53.75
C GLU A 242 9.97 -4.61 -53.64
N GLY A 243 10.72 -5.34 -52.77
CA GLY A 243 12.18 -5.58 -52.96
C GLY A 243 13.23 -4.77 -52.16
N GLN A 244 13.81 -5.40 -51.14
CA GLN A 244 15.08 -5.14 -50.41
C GLN A 244 16.14 -4.08 -50.89
N LEU A 245 16.70 -3.39 -49.88
CA LEU A 245 18.13 -3.05 -49.65
C LEU A 245 19.02 -2.45 -50.78
N THR A 246 19.44 -1.20 -50.57
CA THR A 246 20.83 -0.72 -50.82
C THR A 246 21.24 0.26 -49.70
N ALA A 247 22.54 0.55 -49.52
CA ALA A 247 23.06 1.33 -48.39
C ALA A 247 24.17 2.33 -48.77
N GLN A 248 24.24 3.47 -48.05
CA GLN A 248 25.38 4.40 -47.86
C GLN A 248 24.95 5.41 -46.76
N THR A 249 25.42 5.35 -45.50
CA THR A 249 26.73 5.77 -44.92
C THR A 249 26.93 7.29 -44.77
N ASP A 250 26.61 7.81 -43.57
CA ASP A 250 27.33 8.83 -42.77
C ASP A 250 26.60 8.95 -41.42
N GLY A 251 27.22 9.20 -40.25
CA GLY A 251 28.66 9.25 -39.95
C GLY A 251 28.92 9.69 -38.49
N GLY A 252 29.27 8.73 -37.61
CA GLY A 252 29.71 8.93 -36.21
C GLY A 252 28.64 9.38 -35.19
N ASP A 253 28.85 9.28 -33.87
CA ASP A 253 29.79 8.44 -33.10
C ASP A 253 29.24 8.30 -31.66
N VAL A 254 29.17 7.08 -31.11
CA VAL A 254 28.86 6.80 -29.69
C VAL A 254 29.63 5.58 -29.24
N GLU A 255 30.55 5.74 -28.27
CA GLU A 255 31.26 4.63 -27.66
C GLU A 255 30.45 3.99 -26.52
N ILE A 256 30.28 2.67 -26.58
CA ILE A 256 29.98 1.81 -25.43
C ILE A 256 30.98 0.66 -25.49
N TYR A 257 31.65 0.35 -24.37
CA TYR A 257 32.80 -0.56 -24.35
C TYR A 257 32.76 -1.50 -23.15
N ASP A 258 32.52 -2.79 -23.41
CA ASP A 258 33.03 -3.95 -22.65
C ASP A 258 32.60 -5.25 -23.40
N PRO A 259 33.11 -6.46 -23.07
CA PRO A 259 34.45 -6.84 -22.58
C PRO A 259 35.16 -7.86 -23.52
N ALA A 260 36.49 -8.03 -23.42
CA ALA A 260 37.16 -9.35 -23.59
C ALA A 260 38.70 -9.39 -23.37
N VAL A 261 39.11 -10.21 -22.39
CA VAL A 261 40.21 -11.23 -22.45
C VAL A 261 41.61 -10.84 -23.01
N ALA A 262 42.52 -10.57 -22.07
CA ALA A 262 43.89 -11.10 -21.89
C ALA A 262 44.78 -11.55 -23.08
N SER A 263 46.04 -11.07 -23.08
CA SER A 263 47.24 -11.86 -23.45
C SER A 263 48.52 -11.34 -22.77
N SER A 264 49.41 -12.29 -22.43
CA SER A 264 50.89 -12.25 -22.23
C SER A 264 51.65 -10.91 -22.29
N ASP A 265 52.63 -10.63 -21.41
CA ASP A 265 53.94 -11.33 -21.44
C ASP A 265 54.82 -11.23 -20.14
N ASP A 266 55.98 -11.90 -20.18
CA ASP A 266 56.90 -12.26 -19.08
C ASP A 266 57.55 -11.16 -18.21
N GLY A 267 57.95 -11.55 -16.99
CA GLY A 267 58.80 -10.78 -16.06
C GLY A 267 59.35 -11.63 -14.89
N GLN A 268 60.50 -12.28 -15.09
CA GLN A 268 60.97 -13.43 -14.27
C GLN A 268 61.81 -13.09 -13.01
N SER A 269 62.05 -14.14 -12.19
CA SER A 269 62.99 -14.28 -11.04
C SER A 269 62.51 -13.84 -9.63
N GLY A 270 62.74 -14.62 -8.56
CA GLY A 270 63.30 -15.99 -8.52
C GLY A 270 63.38 -16.66 -7.14
N ASP A 271 63.36 -18.00 -7.16
CA ASP A 271 63.84 -19.03 -6.21
C ASP A 271 63.61 -18.96 -4.67
N GLY A 272 63.08 -20.05 -4.11
CA GLY A 272 63.03 -20.32 -2.65
C GLY A 272 62.47 -21.72 -2.30
N GLN A 273 63.22 -22.55 -1.55
CA GLN A 273 62.98 -24.00 -1.33
C GLN A 273 63.10 -24.41 0.17
N VAL A 274 62.60 -25.56 0.65
CA VAL A 274 61.89 -26.68 -0.04
C VAL A 274 60.38 -26.72 0.29
N ASP A 275 59.72 -27.59 1.08
CA ASP A 275 60.10 -28.79 1.87
C ASP A 275 58.89 -29.74 2.06
N ASP A 276 59.12 -30.99 2.50
CA ASP A 276 58.15 -32.12 2.48
C ASP A 276 57.09 -32.15 3.60
N SER A 277 55.91 -32.73 3.33
CA SER A 277 55.35 -33.88 4.08
C SER A 277 54.04 -34.42 3.47
N ALA A 278 53.68 -35.69 3.75
CA ALA A 278 52.69 -36.47 3.00
C ALA A 278 51.70 -37.29 3.87
N ALA A 279 50.88 -38.11 3.20
CA ALA A 279 49.75 -38.93 3.69
C ALA A 279 48.44 -38.15 3.99
N GLY A 280 47.25 -38.54 3.53
CA GLY A 280 46.85 -39.61 2.60
C GLY A 280 46.17 -40.82 3.25
N ASN A 281 45.02 -41.24 2.71
CA ASN A 281 44.49 -42.59 2.84
C ASN A 281 43.43 -42.87 1.74
N ASP A 282 43.39 -44.10 1.23
CA ASP A 282 42.46 -44.55 0.19
C ASP A 282 41.21 -45.27 0.77
N ASN A 283 40.15 -45.41 -0.04
CA ASN A 283 39.64 -46.75 -0.41
C ASN A 283 38.53 -46.69 -1.48
N ALA A 284 38.55 -47.67 -2.38
CA ALA A 284 37.46 -48.07 -3.28
C ALA A 284 36.71 -49.29 -2.63
N GLU A 285 35.78 -50.06 -3.23
CA GLU A 285 35.24 -50.29 -4.60
C GLU A 285 33.70 -50.50 -4.48
N GLY A 286 32.86 -50.69 -5.50
CA GLY A 286 32.99 -50.87 -6.96
C GLY A 286 31.61 -50.65 -7.65
N LYS A 287 31.50 -50.54 -8.99
CA LYS A 287 31.36 -51.64 -9.99
C LYS A 287 30.02 -52.41 -9.91
N ASP A 288 29.27 -52.68 -11.00
CA ASP A 288 29.46 -52.45 -12.46
C ASP A 288 28.10 -52.37 -13.20
N ASN A 289 28.06 -51.72 -14.39
CA ASN A 289 27.22 -52.00 -15.59
C ASN A 289 25.66 -51.96 -15.53
N ALA A 290 24.92 -51.61 -16.60
CA ALA A 290 25.27 -51.00 -17.91
C ALA A 290 24.03 -50.40 -18.64
N GLU A 291 24.34 -49.65 -19.72
CA GLU A 291 23.62 -49.24 -20.96
C GLU A 291 22.23 -49.87 -21.28
N GLY A 292 21.30 -49.23 -22.00
CA GLY A 292 21.27 -47.95 -22.74
C GLY A 292 19.81 -47.45 -22.97
N LYS A 293 19.54 -46.22 -23.44
CA LYS A 293 19.47 -45.77 -24.86
C LYS A 293 18.54 -46.62 -25.75
N ASP A 294 17.64 -46.05 -26.58
CA ASP A 294 17.35 -44.64 -26.90
C ASP A 294 15.88 -44.45 -27.38
N SER A 295 15.59 -43.28 -27.97
CA SER A 295 14.38 -42.77 -28.66
C SER A 295 13.63 -43.74 -29.62
N THR A 296 12.46 -43.44 -30.23
CA THR A 296 11.89 -42.15 -30.71
C THR A 296 10.40 -42.29 -31.08
N GLU A 297 9.68 -41.16 -31.20
CA GLU A 297 8.50 -40.88 -32.07
C GLU A 297 7.26 -41.83 -32.12
N GLY A 298 6.06 -41.23 -32.17
CA GLY A 298 4.78 -41.92 -32.39
C GLY A 298 4.05 -41.46 -33.66
N LYS A 299 2.82 -41.96 -33.90
CA LYS A 299 1.92 -41.46 -34.96
C LYS A 299 0.44 -41.83 -34.77
N ASP A 300 -0.41 -40.82 -34.96
CA ASP A 300 -1.68 -40.75 -35.70
C ASP A 300 -2.82 -41.80 -35.54
N ASN A 301 -3.98 -41.26 -35.12
CA ASN A 301 -5.32 -41.41 -35.74
C ASN A 301 -6.05 -42.78 -35.83
N ALA A 302 -6.92 -43.01 -34.84
CA ALA A 302 -8.40 -42.94 -34.94
C ALA A 302 -9.24 -43.97 -35.78
N VAL A 303 -10.56 -43.87 -35.57
CA VAL A 303 -11.72 -44.34 -36.38
C VAL A 303 -12.41 -45.67 -35.97
N GLU A 304 -13.74 -45.55 -35.82
CA GLU A 304 -14.84 -46.55 -35.84
C GLU A 304 -14.96 -47.72 -34.81
N GLY A 305 -16.21 -47.91 -34.35
CA GLY A 305 -16.83 -49.19 -33.96
C GLY A 305 -18.13 -49.34 -34.78
N PRO A 306 -19.21 -50.01 -34.31
CA PRO A 306 -19.38 -50.94 -33.18
C PRO A 306 -19.91 -52.32 -33.65
N SER A 307 -20.22 -53.27 -32.74
CA SER A 307 -21.46 -54.10 -32.77
C SER A 307 -21.49 -55.29 -31.79
N ASP A 308 -22.73 -55.71 -31.50
CA ASP A 308 -23.22 -56.75 -30.59
C ASP A 308 -22.63 -58.17 -30.78
N LYS A 309 -22.52 -58.94 -29.67
CA LYS A 309 -23.31 -60.21 -29.48
C LYS A 309 -22.99 -60.99 -28.18
N GLU A 310 -24.05 -61.32 -27.44
CA GLU A 310 -24.20 -62.55 -26.63
C GLU A 310 -24.48 -63.78 -27.57
N PRO A 311 -24.63 -65.06 -27.12
CA PRO A 311 -24.84 -65.59 -25.75
C PRO A 311 -24.13 -66.93 -25.40
N HIS A 312 -24.57 -67.54 -24.27
CA HIS A 312 -24.40 -68.92 -23.78
C HIS A 312 -23.15 -69.23 -22.93
N VAL A 313 -23.24 -69.62 -21.64
CA VAL A 313 -24.04 -70.65 -20.89
C VAL A 313 -23.32 -72.00 -20.76
N MET A 314 -22.96 -72.36 -19.51
CA MET A 314 -23.02 -73.73 -18.97
C MET A 314 -23.10 -73.73 -17.43
N GLN A 315 -23.35 -74.89 -16.81
CA GLN A 315 -23.92 -75.01 -15.46
C GLN A 315 -23.11 -75.90 -14.50
N SER A 316 -23.20 -75.62 -13.19
CA SER A 316 -23.11 -76.57 -12.05
C SER A 316 -23.45 -75.81 -10.75
N SER A 317 -24.53 -76.10 -9.99
CA SER A 317 -24.83 -77.28 -9.15
C SER A 317 -23.87 -77.44 -7.95
N ASP A 318 -24.27 -77.57 -6.68
CA ASP A 318 -25.59 -77.60 -6.01
C ASP A 318 -25.43 -77.23 -4.51
N SER A 319 -26.50 -76.76 -3.84
CA SER A 319 -26.96 -77.23 -2.50
C SER A 319 -28.09 -76.36 -1.93
N GLN A 320 -28.82 -76.89 -0.94
CA GLN A 320 -30.07 -76.34 -0.38
C GLN A 320 -29.87 -75.89 1.07
N ASP A 321 -30.60 -74.87 1.55
CA ASP A 321 -31.82 -75.13 2.33
C ASP A 321 -32.65 -73.89 2.76
N ASN A 322 -33.93 -73.93 2.38
CA ASN A 322 -35.13 -73.67 3.18
C ASN A 322 -35.11 -72.67 4.37
N SER A 323 -35.72 -71.49 4.18
CA SER A 323 -36.97 -71.12 4.90
C SER A 323 -37.54 -69.78 4.37
N GLY A 324 -38.87 -69.63 4.42
CA GLY A 324 -39.57 -68.53 3.73
C GLY A 324 -40.18 -67.46 4.66
N SER A 325 -40.35 -66.26 4.12
CA SER A 325 -41.21 -65.20 4.65
C SER A 325 -41.60 -64.27 3.50
N GLU A 326 -42.87 -64.28 3.08
CA GLU A 326 -43.37 -63.31 2.09
C GLU A 326 -43.46 -61.93 2.74
N GLY A 327 -42.92 -60.91 2.07
CA GLY A 327 -42.98 -59.52 2.52
C GLY A 327 -42.82 -58.56 1.35
N ASN A 328 -43.80 -57.67 1.16
CA ASN A 328 -43.79 -56.70 0.05
C ASN A 328 -42.66 -55.67 0.21
N GLY A 329 -41.51 -55.97 -0.38
CA GLY A 329 -40.45 -55.01 -0.65
C GLY A 329 -40.84 -54.08 -1.80
N ALA A 330 -41.71 -53.09 -1.53
CA ALA A 330 -41.91 -52.00 -2.46
C ALA A 330 -40.58 -51.26 -2.65
N GLY A 331 -40.06 -51.23 -3.88
CA GLY A 331 -38.82 -50.56 -4.22
C GLY A 331 -38.96 -49.04 -4.06
N SER A 332 -38.75 -48.54 -2.85
CA SER A 332 -38.62 -47.11 -2.61
C SER A 332 -37.24 -46.65 -3.09
N GLU A 333 -37.18 -46.21 -4.35
CA GLU A 333 -36.14 -45.28 -4.78
C GLU A 333 -36.26 -44.03 -3.90
N GLN A 334 -35.48 -43.99 -2.80
CA GLN A 334 -35.28 -42.77 -2.05
C GLN A 334 -34.42 -41.83 -2.89
N GLY A 335 -35.06 -41.15 -3.84
CA GLY A 335 -34.53 -39.94 -4.43
C GLY A 335 -34.29 -38.95 -3.30
N SER A 336 -33.03 -38.88 -2.84
CA SER A 336 -32.62 -37.99 -1.76
C SER A 336 -32.95 -36.57 -2.19
N ALA A 337 -33.93 -35.96 -1.52
CA ALA A 337 -34.35 -34.61 -1.84
C ALA A 337 -33.16 -33.68 -1.62
N ILE A 338 -32.68 -33.06 -2.71
CA ILE A 338 -31.56 -32.14 -2.69
C ILE A 338 -31.94 -30.97 -1.77
N GLN A 339 -31.40 -30.96 -0.56
CA GLN A 339 -31.68 -29.90 0.40
C GLN A 339 -30.83 -28.68 0.07
N THR A 340 -31.49 -27.62 -0.40
CA THR A 340 -30.90 -26.30 -0.48
C THR A 340 -30.74 -25.72 0.92
N THR A 341 -29.55 -25.18 1.18
CA THR A 341 -29.22 -24.47 2.41
C THR A 341 -29.20 -22.97 2.11
N GLN A 342 -29.95 -22.20 2.90
CA GLN A 342 -29.86 -20.75 2.90
C GLN A 342 -28.69 -20.32 3.79
N ILE A 343 -27.68 -19.72 3.18
CA ILE A 343 -26.49 -19.17 3.82
C ILE A 343 -26.87 -17.95 4.67
N LYS A 344 -26.26 -17.79 5.85
CA LYS A 344 -26.52 -16.68 6.79
C LYS A 344 -25.26 -15.87 7.09
N ILE A 345 -25.47 -14.64 7.54
CA ILE A 345 -24.41 -13.76 8.04
C ILE A 345 -23.75 -14.41 9.26
N GLY A 346 -22.43 -14.59 9.19
CA GLY A 346 -21.61 -15.26 10.20
C GLY A 346 -21.20 -16.69 9.84
N ASP A 347 -21.87 -17.34 8.88
CA ASP A 347 -21.50 -18.67 8.38
C ASP A 347 -20.15 -18.62 7.62
N TYR A 348 -19.48 -19.77 7.53
CA TYR A 348 -18.23 -19.95 6.78
C TYR A 348 -18.41 -20.89 5.58
N ILE A 349 -17.67 -20.64 4.50
CA ILE A 349 -17.71 -21.38 3.24
C ILE A 349 -16.28 -21.65 2.77
N ARG A 350 -16.03 -22.83 2.19
CA ARG A 350 -14.81 -23.13 1.44
C ARG A 350 -15.11 -23.04 -0.06
N PHE A 351 -14.44 -22.14 -0.77
CA PHE A 351 -14.76 -21.80 -2.16
C PHE A 351 -13.53 -21.28 -2.91
N GLY A 352 -13.24 -21.83 -4.09
CA GLY A 352 -12.04 -21.53 -4.87
C GLY A 352 -10.75 -22.02 -4.24
N THR A 353 -9.66 -21.94 -5.01
CA THR A 353 -8.30 -22.19 -4.50
C THR A 353 -7.35 -21.05 -4.85
N TYR A 354 -6.37 -20.81 -3.98
CA TYR A 354 -5.26 -19.91 -4.25
C TYR A 354 -3.96 -20.52 -3.70
N TYR A 355 -2.86 -20.40 -4.46
CA TYR A 355 -1.63 -21.20 -4.29
C TYR A 355 -1.89 -22.72 -4.10
N GLY A 356 -2.93 -23.26 -4.72
CA GLY A 356 -3.35 -24.66 -4.61
C GLY A 356 -4.02 -25.05 -3.29
N GLN A 357 -4.29 -24.10 -2.39
CA GLN A 357 -5.04 -24.34 -1.15
C GLN A 357 -6.48 -23.81 -1.26
N PRO A 358 -7.50 -24.52 -0.73
CA PRO A 358 -8.86 -24.01 -0.68
C PRO A 358 -8.97 -22.76 0.19
N VAL A 359 -9.65 -21.72 -0.31
CA VAL A 359 -9.86 -20.49 0.46
C VAL A 359 -11.10 -20.63 1.35
N VAL A 360 -10.96 -20.25 2.62
CA VAL A 360 -12.08 -20.16 3.58
C VAL A 360 -12.54 -18.71 3.66
N TRP A 361 -13.85 -18.54 3.59
CA TRP A 361 -14.55 -17.25 3.56
C TRP A 361 -15.57 -17.20 4.69
N ARG A 362 -15.78 -15.99 5.21
CA ARG A 362 -16.86 -15.67 6.15
C ARG A 362 -17.92 -14.84 5.45
N VAL A 363 -19.19 -15.15 5.69
CA VAL A 363 -20.32 -14.39 5.16
C VAL A 363 -20.52 -13.15 6.02
N ILE A 364 -20.17 -11.97 5.51
CA ILE A 364 -20.24 -10.71 6.27
C ILE A 364 -21.53 -9.93 6.04
N ASN A 365 -22.14 -10.08 4.87
CA ASN A 365 -23.44 -9.51 4.54
C ASN A 365 -24.23 -10.47 3.65
N VAL A 366 -25.53 -10.21 3.51
CA VAL A 366 -26.39 -10.79 2.47
C VAL A 366 -27.17 -9.60 1.90
N ASP A 367 -27.24 -9.46 0.57
CA ASP A 367 -27.97 -8.36 -0.08
C ASP A 367 -29.49 -8.64 -0.20
N ASP A 368 -30.24 -7.67 -0.72
CA ASP A 368 -31.69 -7.75 -0.87
C ASP A 368 -32.15 -8.84 -1.86
N ASP A 369 -31.27 -9.32 -2.76
CA ASP A 369 -31.52 -10.48 -3.63
C ASP A 369 -31.31 -11.82 -2.88
N GLY A 370 -30.79 -11.77 -1.64
CA GLY A 370 -30.35 -12.93 -0.86
C GLY A 370 -28.95 -13.42 -1.22
N CYS A 371 -28.16 -12.66 -2.00
CA CYS A 371 -26.81 -13.04 -2.40
C CYS A 371 -25.80 -12.77 -1.26
N PRO A 372 -24.99 -13.76 -0.82
CA PRO A 372 -24.06 -13.57 0.29
C PRO A 372 -22.77 -12.85 -0.15
N LEU A 373 -22.38 -11.83 0.62
CA LEU A 373 -21.06 -11.20 0.56
C LEU A 373 -20.07 -11.99 1.41
N LEU A 374 -19.08 -12.55 0.74
CA LEU A 374 -17.97 -13.27 1.32
C LEU A 374 -16.79 -12.33 1.55
N LEU A 375 -16.15 -12.43 2.72
CA LEU A 375 -14.81 -11.89 3.00
C LEU A 375 -13.89 -13.06 3.31
N SER A 376 -12.68 -13.06 2.75
CA SER A 376 -11.65 -14.05 3.08
C SER A 376 -11.31 -14.01 4.57
N ASP A 377 -11.35 -15.18 5.23
CA ASP A 377 -11.11 -15.29 6.68
C ASP A 377 -9.69 -14.84 7.01
N ARG A 378 -8.71 -15.36 6.26
CA ARG A 378 -7.27 -15.08 6.36
C ARG A 378 -6.74 -14.28 5.18
N LEU A 379 -5.56 -13.73 5.37
CA LEU A 379 -4.79 -12.95 4.40
C LEU A 379 -4.06 -13.87 3.40
N LEU A 380 -4.23 -13.62 2.11
CA LEU A 380 -3.94 -14.62 1.05
C LEU A 380 -2.60 -14.41 0.31
N SER A 381 -2.18 -13.16 0.11
CA SER A 381 -0.89 -12.81 -0.52
C SER A 381 -0.45 -11.44 -0.05
N PHE A 382 0.86 -11.24 0.05
CA PHE A 382 1.47 -9.91 0.07
C PHE A 382 1.48 -9.35 -1.37
N LYS A 383 1.03 -8.11 -1.57
CA LYS A 383 1.06 -7.37 -2.86
C LYS A 383 1.03 -5.85 -2.63
N CYS A 384 1.61 -5.09 -3.55
CA CYS A 384 1.31 -3.66 -3.68
C CYS A 384 -0.17 -3.48 -4.10
N PHE A 385 -0.75 -2.32 -3.81
CA PHE A 385 -2.05 -1.93 -4.37
C PHE A 385 -1.89 -1.59 -5.86
N ASP A 386 -0.88 -0.81 -6.20
CA ASP A 386 -0.50 -0.43 -7.56
C ASP A 386 1.01 -0.10 -7.60
N ALA A 387 1.69 -0.42 -8.70
CA ALA A 387 3.12 -0.26 -8.84
C ALA A 387 3.53 1.12 -9.37
N ALA A 388 4.79 1.52 -9.17
CA ALA A 388 5.31 2.83 -9.56
C ALA A 388 5.15 3.10 -11.07
N GLU A 389 4.39 4.14 -11.42
CA GLU A 389 4.00 4.51 -12.79
C GLU A 389 5.14 5.23 -13.58
N ARG A 390 6.41 4.81 -13.40
CA ARG A 390 7.64 5.58 -13.73
C ARG A 390 7.69 6.26 -15.10
N GLU A 391 7.13 5.63 -16.12
CA GLU A 391 7.05 6.17 -17.48
C GLU A 391 5.61 6.31 -18.01
N ARG A 392 4.61 5.94 -17.21
CA ARG A 392 3.18 5.97 -17.59
C ARG A 392 2.40 7.13 -16.98
N SER A 393 2.86 7.70 -15.86
CA SER A 393 2.26 8.91 -15.28
C SER A 393 2.97 10.18 -15.74
N SER A 394 2.20 11.26 -15.90
CA SER A 394 2.74 12.63 -15.89
C SER A 394 2.91 13.18 -14.47
N ASN A 395 2.55 12.41 -13.44
CA ASN A 395 2.64 12.80 -12.04
C ASN A 395 3.85 12.17 -11.33
N GLU A 396 4.79 13.00 -10.87
CA GLU A 396 6.03 12.58 -10.17
C GLU A 396 5.77 11.70 -8.93
N VAL A 397 4.63 11.89 -8.25
CA VAL A 397 4.29 11.11 -7.05
C VAL A 397 3.89 9.69 -7.46
N ARG A 398 3.00 9.53 -8.45
CA ARG A 398 2.63 8.20 -8.97
C ARG A 398 3.78 7.49 -9.69
N GLN A 399 4.63 8.23 -10.41
CA GLN A 399 5.89 7.72 -10.95
C GLN A 399 6.78 7.07 -9.88
N THR A 400 6.72 7.55 -8.63
CA THR A 400 7.54 7.04 -7.52
C THR A 400 6.82 5.98 -6.68
N TYR A 401 5.52 6.15 -6.45
CA TYR A 401 4.78 5.50 -5.36
C TYR A 401 3.51 4.72 -5.78
N GLY A 402 3.19 4.71 -7.09
CA GLY A 402 1.98 4.07 -7.63
C GLY A 402 0.71 4.92 -7.50
N SER A 403 -0.40 4.44 -8.07
CA SER A 403 -1.71 5.10 -8.01
C SER A 403 -2.57 4.58 -6.85
N ASN A 404 -3.30 5.48 -6.18
CA ASN A 404 -4.37 5.08 -5.24
C ASN A 404 -5.76 4.93 -5.90
N PHE A 405 -5.86 5.06 -7.22
CA PHE A 405 -7.13 4.92 -7.93
C PHE A 405 -7.48 3.45 -8.17
N TRP A 406 -8.59 2.97 -7.59
CA TRP A 406 -9.00 1.56 -7.65
C TRP A 406 -9.17 1.03 -9.09
N GLU A 407 -9.78 1.79 -9.99
CA GLU A 407 -10.30 1.27 -11.26
C GLU A 407 -9.22 0.73 -12.20
N ASN A 408 -8.00 1.27 -12.17
CA ASN A 408 -6.84 0.79 -12.95
C ASN A 408 -5.70 0.25 -12.07
N SER A 409 -5.92 0.06 -10.76
CA SER A 409 -4.90 -0.48 -9.85
C SER A 409 -4.53 -1.93 -10.20
N ASN A 410 -3.22 -2.25 -10.13
CA ASN A 410 -2.76 -3.62 -10.38
C ASN A 410 -3.50 -4.68 -9.53
N ILE A 411 -3.79 -4.38 -8.26
CA ILE A 411 -4.48 -5.30 -7.37
C ILE A 411 -5.90 -5.62 -7.85
N ARG A 412 -6.63 -4.65 -8.41
CA ARG A 412 -7.97 -4.87 -9.00
C ARG A 412 -7.88 -5.72 -10.27
N GLU A 413 -6.93 -5.42 -11.14
CA GLU A 413 -6.73 -6.14 -12.41
C GLU A 413 -6.34 -7.61 -12.17
N TRP A 414 -5.47 -7.87 -11.20
CA TRP A 414 -5.11 -9.21 -10.76
C TRP A 414 -6.28 -9.93 -10.07
N LEU A 415 -7.03 -9.27 -9.18
CA LEU A 415 -8.19 -9.85 -8.48
C LEU A 415 -9.30 -10.32 -9.44
N ASN A 416 -9.48 -9.64 -10.57
CA ASN A 416 -10.56 -9.90 -11.53
C ASN A 416 -10.14 -10.74 -12.74
N SER A 417 -8.86 -11.13 -12.82
CA SER A 417 -8.30 -11.96 -13.89
C SER A 417 -8.34 -13.45 -13.54
N SER A 418 -8.70 -14.29 -14.52
CA SER A 418 -8.47 -15.75 -14.50
C SER A 418 -7.40 -16.20 -15.51
N ALA A 419 -6.65 -15.26 -16.08
CA ALA A 419 -5.56 -15.57 -17.02
C ALA A 419 -4.27 -16.00 -16.28
N LYS A 420 -3.46 -16.82 -16.96
CA LYS A 420 -2.13 -17.26 -16.46
C LYS A 420 -1.10 -16.12 -16.38
N THR A 421 -1.34 -15.02 -17.09
CA THR A 421 -0.55 -13.79 -17.07
C THR A 421 -1.54 -12.64 -17.06
N VAL A 422 -1.39 -11.69 -16.14
CA VAL A 422 -2.30 -10.55 -16.02
C VAL A 422 -1.86 -9.44 -16.99
N SER A 423 -2.82 -8.85 -17.71
CA SER A 423 -2.59 -7.69 -18.57
C SER A 423 -2.84 -6.42 -17.78
N TYR A 424 -1.78 -5.80 -17.25
CA TYR A 424 -1.87 -4.57 -16.47
C TYR A 424 -1.97 -3.31 -17.36
N SER A 425 -2.90 -2.40 -17.05
CA SER A 425 -3.06 -1.13 -17.79
C SER A 425 -2.08 -0.04 -17.33
N THR A 426 -1.73 -0.01 -16.05
CA THR A 426 -0.64 0.82 -15.49
C THR A 426 0.72 0.12 -15.63
N SER A 427 1.75 0.58 -14.92
CA SER A 427 3.00 -0.18 -14.79
C SER A 427 2.72 -1.53 -14.15
N ALA A 428 3.34 -2.61 -14.65
CA ALA A 428 3.23 -3.92 -14.03
C ALA A 428 4.01 -3.97 -12.69
N PRO A 429 3.57 -4.78 -11.70
CA PRO A 429 4.22 -4.96 -10.39
C PRO A 429 5.43 -5.90 -10.49
N ILE A 430 6.40 -5.53 -11.31
CA ILE A 430 7.74 -6.12 -11.41
C ILE A 430 8.64 -5.61 -10.27
N VAL A 431 9.75 -6.31 -10.01
CA VAL A 431 10.76 -6.00 -8.98
C VAL A 431 11.17 -4.53 -9.02
N GLU A 432 11.36 -3.94 -10.19
CA GLU A 432 11.75 -2.54 -10.32
C GLU A 432 10.70 -1.59 -9.74
N ASN A 433 9.41 -1.85 -9.99
CA ASN A 433 8.31 -0.90 -9.77
C ASN A 433 7.64 -1.05 -8.38
N VAL A 434 7.92 -2.11 -7.64
CA VAL A 434 7.44 -2.30 -6.26
C VAL A 434 8.46 -1.78 -5.24
N CYS A 435 8.03 -1.49 -4.01
CA CYS A 435 8.94 -0.99 -2.98
C CYS A 435 10.01 -2.03 -2.63
N TYR A 436 11.29 -1.62 -2.62
CA TYR A 436 12.48 -2.45 -2.38
C TYR A 436 12.68 -3.69 -3.28
N GLY A 437 11.79 -3.94 -4.25
CA GLY A 437 11.76 -5.18 -5.03
C GLY A 437 11.04 -6.36 -4.36
N GLU A 438 10.44 -6.15 -3.19
CA GLU A 438 9.74 -7.17 -2.39
C GLU A 438 8.40 -7.57 -3.03
N ASN A 439 8.04 -8.86 -2.96
CA ASN A 439 6.71 -9.38 -3.24
C ASN A 439 6.18 -8.95 -4.64
N SER A 440 7.08 -8.96 -5.63
CA SER A 440 6.74 -8.67 -7.02
C SER A 440 5.82 -9.76 -7.59
N SER A 441 4.83 -9.39 -8.38
CA SER A 441 3.71 -10.27 -8.75
C SER A 441 3.22 -10.11 -10.20
N ALA A 442 4.05 -9.52 -11.07
CA ALA A 442 3.73 -9.41 -12.49
C ALA A 442 3.57 -10.78 -13.18
N ASP A 443 4.38 -11.76 -12.78
CA ASP A 443 4.39 -13.13 -13.30
C ASP A 443 3.38 -14.08 -12.62
N GLU A 444 2.61 -13.59 -11.63
CA GLU A 444 1.56 -14.41 -11.02
C GLU A 444 0.32 -14.52 -11.92
N PRO A 445 -0.31 -15.71 -11.99
CA PRO A 445 -1.66 -15.85 -12.50
C PRO A 445 -2.65 -14.94 -11.76
N GLY A 446 -3.68 -14.47 -12.47
CA GLY A 446 -4.78 -13.74 -11.86
C GLY A 446 -5.47 -14.54 -10.76
N PHE A 447 -6.04 -13.87 -9.76
CA PHE A 447 -6.62 -14.50 -8.57
C PHE A 447 -7.64 -15.61 -8.90
N LEU A 448 -8.44 -15.42 -9.95
CA LEU A 448 -9.46 -16.38 -10.38
C LEU A 448 -8.91 -17.55 -11.21
N ALA A 449 -7.61 -17.59 -11.52
CA ALA A 449 -7.00 -18.70 -12.26
C ALA A 449 -6.96 -20.02 -11.47
N GLY A 450 -7.11 -19.96 -10.14
CA GLY A 450 -7.27 -21.12 -9.24
C GLY A 450 -8.73 -21.52 -8.96
N PHE A 451 -9.70 -20.90 -9.63
CA PHE A 451 -11.14 -21.19 -9.48
C PHE A 451 -11.64 -21.93 -10.73
N THR A 452 -12.42 -23.00 -10.52
CA THR A 452 -13.04 -23.75 -11.62
C THR A 452 -14.08 -22.90 -12.37
N ASP A 453 -14.40 -23.27 -13.61
CA ASP A 453 -15.41 -22.57 -14.41
C ASP A 453 -16.78 -22.47 -13.69
N ASP A 454 -17.17 -23.52 -12.96
CA ASP A 454 -18.45 -23.57 -12.24
C ASP A 454 -18.43 -22.83 -10.89
N GLU A 455 -17.25 -22.51 -10.35
CA GLU A 455 -17.08 -21.53 -9.29
C GLU A 455 -17.08 -20.10 -9.85
N GLN A 456 -16.31 -19.83 -10.91
CA GLN A 456 -16.29 -18.51 -11.57
C GLN A 456 -17.68 -18.05 -12.06
N LYS A 457 -18.55 -18.98 -12.47
CA LYS A 457 -19.96 -18.72 -12.83
C LYS A 457 -20.84 -18.34 -11.63
N LEU A 458 -20.49 -18.71 -10.40
CA LEU A 458 -21.20 -18.26 -9.20
C LEU A 458 -20.80 -16.85 -8.75
N ILE A 459 -19.62 -16.35 -9.11
CA ILE A 459 -19.17 -15.05 -8.62
C ILE A 459 -19.99 -13.93 -9.28
N LYS A 460 -20.85 -13.27 -8.48
CA LYS A 460 -21.75 -12.19 -8.93
C LYS A 460 -20.89 -11.02 -9.42
N VAL A 461 -21.14 -10.56 -10.65
CA VAL A 461 -20.59 -9.28 -11.13
C VAL A 461 -21.31 -8.17 -10.37
N TYR A 462 -20.70 -7.72 -9.28
CA TYR A 462 -21.28 -6.75 -8.36
C TYR A 462 -20.98 -5.33 -8.85
N SER A 463 -22.00 -4.47 -8.83
CA SER A 463 -21.85 -3.05 -9.15
C SER A 463 -21.80 -2.27 -7.85
N HIS A 464 -20.67 -1.62 -7.55
CA HIS A 464 -20.43 -0.98 -6.26
C HIS A 464 -19.82 0.41 -6.39
N GLU A 465 -19.95 1.19 -5.32
CA GLU A 465 -19.43 2.54 -5.20
C GLU A 465 -17.95 2.53 -4.82
N ILE A 466 -17.13 3.26 -5.57
CA ILE A 466 -15.78 3.64 -5.16
C ILE A 466 -15.68 5.14 -4.98
N LEU A 467 -14.91 5.54 -3.97
CA LEU A 467 -14.50 6.93 -3.80
C LEU A 467 -13.33 7.26 -4.72
N LEU A 468 -13.32 8.50 -5.22
CA LEU A 468 -12.30 9.03 -6.12
C LEU A 468 -11.31 9.91 -5.35
N PRO A 469 -10.00 9.83 -5.65
CA PRO A 469 -9.06 10.87 -5.25
C PRO A 469 -9.44 12.22 -5.87
N GLU A 470 -8.98 13.33 -5.28
CA GLU A 470 -9.26 14.67 -5.84
C GLU A 470 -8.69 14.83 -7.27
N MET A 471 -7.62 14.08 -7.60
CA MET A 471 -7.04 14.05 -8.94
C MET A 471 -8.01 13.47 -9.99
N GLU A 472 -8.79 12.46 -9.63
CA GLU A 472 -9.79 11.81 -10.48
C GLU A 472 -11.20 12.41 -10.35
N LYS A 473 -11.38 13.51 -9.59
CA LYS A 473 -12.72 14.06 -9.31
C LYS A 473 -13.55 14.41 -10.55
N GLU A 474 -12.96 14.57 -11.73
CA GLU A 474 -13.73 14.79 -12.96
C GLU A 474 -14.33 13.51 -13.57
N LEU A 475 -13.97 12.33 -13.04
CA LEU A 475 -14.60 11.04 -13.34
C LEU A 475 -15.82 10.73 -12.44
N LYS A 476 -16.21 11.65 -11.55
CA LYS A 476 -17.32 11.48 -10.61
C LYS A 476 -18.66 11.29 -11.32
N GLU A 477 -19.44 10.34 -10.84
CA GLU A 477 -20.86 10.16 -11.18
C GLU A 477 -21.75 10.77 -10.10
N PHE A 478 -21.25 10.82 -8.85
CA PHE A 478 -21.92 11.38 -7.68
C PHE A 478 -20.91 11.99 -6.69
N GLY A 479 -21.44 12.59 -5.63
CA GLY A 479 -20.65 13.32 -4.63
C GLY A 479 -20.37 14.78 -4.99
N THR A 480 -20.03 15.56 -3.96
CA THR A 480 -19.85 17.02 -4.05
C THR A 480 -18.59 17.55 -3.35
N GLU A 481 -17.88 16.72 -2.58
CA GLU A 481 -16.71 17.09 -1.79
C GLU A 481 -15.60 16.02 -1.83
N VAL A 482 -14.40 16.35 -1.37
CA VAL A 482 -13.27 15.42 -1.26
C VAL A 482 -13.42 14.58 0.01
N PHE A 483 -13.11 13.29 -0.05
CA PHE A 483 -13.20 12.40 1.12
C PHE A 483 -12.22 12.80 2.24
N SER A 484 -12.74 12.84 3.47
CA SER A 484 -12.04 13.28 4.68
C SER A 484 -12.54 12.52 5.91
N SER A 485 -11.69 11.66 6.48
CA SER A 485 -11.96 10.91 7.71
C SER A 485 -11.93 11.82 8.94
N THR A 486 -13.02 11.93 9.71
CA THR A 486 -13.17 12.95 10.76
C THR A 486 -12.69 12.50 12.16
N GLY A 487 -11.39 12.23 12.28
CA GLY A 487 -10.68 12.12 13.56
C GLY A 487 -9.86 10.84 13.73
N THR A 488 -8.77 10.96 14.50
CA THR A 488 -7.65 10.01 14.55
C THR A 488 -7.83 8.81 15.50
N ASP A 489 -8.67 8.94 16.52
CA ASP A 489 -8.49 8.11 17.74
C ASP A 489 -9.43 6.89 17.84
N LYS A 490 -10.47 6.77 17.00
CA LYS A 490 -11.47 5.68 17.09
C LYS A 490 -12.08 5.27 15.74
N LEU A 491 -12.16 3.95 15.51
CA LEU A 491 -12.87 3.26 14.41
C LEU A 491 -14.34 3.71 14.21
N ASN A 492 -14.94 4.36 15.20
CA ASN A 492 -16.30 4.92 15.15
C ASN A 492 -16.42 6.29 14.45
N ARG A 493 -15.36 6.79 13.78
CA ARG A 493 -15.39 8.07 13.03
C ARG A 493 -14.73 8.06 11.66
N VAL A 494 -14.08 6.97 11.27
CA VAL A 494 -13.29 6.91 10.02
C VAL A 494 -14.17 7.00 8.77
N TYR A 495 -15.48 6.73 8.91
CA TYR A 495 -16.53 6.97 7.90
C TYR A 495 -16.54 8.39 7.30
N GLY A 496 -16.07 9.40 8.05
CA GLY A 496 -15.85 10.75 7.49
C GLY A 496 -17.10 11.37 6.88
N ASN A 497 -17.00 11.74 5.61
CA ASN A 497 -18.04 12.30 4.73
C ASN A 497 -18.31 11.37 3.51
N PHE A 498 -18.27 10.04 3.70
CA PHE A 498 -18.36 9.05 2.61
C PHE A 498 -19.55 9.32 1.65
N ASP A 499 -20.78 9.39 2.16
CA ASP A 499 -22.01 9.52 1.35
C ASP A 499 -22.14 10.84 0.54
N SER A 500 -21.26 11.81 0.76
CA SER A 500 -21.19 13.08 0.01
C SER A 500 -19.87 13.25 -0.77
N SER A 501 -18.94 12.30 -0.67
CA SER A 501 -17.64 12.35 -1.31
C SER A 501 -17.70 12.02 -2.80
N PHE A 502 -16.80 12.57 -3.60
CA PHE A 502 -16.66 12.24 -5.02
C PHE A 502 -16.49 10.74 -5.22
N GLY A 503 -17.36 10.15 -6.04
CA GLY A 503 -17.36 8.72 -6.31
C GLY A 503 -17.98 8.36 -7.64
N LYS A 504 -17.86 7.08 -8.01
CA LYS A 504 -18.48 6.49 -9.19
C LYS A 504 -18.82 5.01 -8.97
N MET A 505 -19.68 4.47 -9.81
CA MET A 505 -19.91 3.03 -9.87
C MET A 505 -18.81 2.33 -10.67
N VAL A 506 -18.35 1.19 -10.16
CA VAL A 506 -17.55 0.21 -10.91
C VAL A 506 -18.23 -1.16 -10.87
N LYS A 507 -17.72 -2.11 -11.66
CA LYS A 507 -18.20 -3.50 -11.71
C LYS A 507 -17.04 -4.46 -11.52
N ASP A 508 -17.12 -5.26 -10.47
CA ASP A 508 -16.09 -6.23 -10.07
C ASP A 508 -16.72 -7.59 -9.77
N ARG A 509 -15.93 -8.65 -9.96
CA ARG A 509 -16.23 -10.00 -9.46
C ARG A 509 -15.63 -10.20 -8.07
N VAL A 510 -14.39 -9.73 -7.88
CA VAL A 510 -13.68 -9.77 -6.61
C VAL A 510 -13.08 -8.38 -6.35
N PHE A 511 -13.20 -7.89 -5.12
CA PHE A 511 -12.81 -6.53 -4.74
C PHE A 511 -12.19 -6.50 -3.34
N LEU A 512 -11.72 -5.33 -2.91
CA LEU A 512 -11.35 -5.05 -1.53
C LEU A 512 -12.46 -4.21 -0.89
N LEU A 513 -12.79 -4.47 0.37
CA LEU A 513 -13.78 -3.68 1.09
C LEU A 513 -13.39 -2.21 1.12
N SER A 514 -14.38 -1.34 0.94
CA SER A 514 -14.28 0.06 1.30
C SER A 514 -14.31 0.27 2.82
N ILE A 515 -13.94 1.47 3.29
CA ILE A 515 -14.13 1.86 4.71
C ILE A 515 -15.60 1.75 5.12
N LYS A 516 -16.54 2.02 4.21
CA LYS A 516 -17.98 1.91 4.45
C LYS A 516 -18.41 0.46 4.67
N GLU A 517 -18.00 -0.47 3.82
CA GLU A 517 -18.35 -1.89 3.97
C GLU A 517 -17.65 -2.53 5.18
N LEU A 518 -16.39 -2.15 5.46
CA LEU A 518 -15.69 -2.55 6.68
C LEU A 518 -16.44 -2.07 7.93
N ARG A 519 -17.00 -0.86 7.88
CA ARG A 519 -17.83 -0.31 8.96
C ARG A 519 -19.14 -1.09 9.10
N ASP A 520 -19.94 -1.09 8.06
CA ASP A 520 -21.34 -1.52 8.05
C ASP A 520 -21.47 -3.05 8.19
N TYR A 521 -20.48 -3.83 7.72
CA TYR A 521 -20.53 -5.29 7.68
C TYR A 521 -19.56 -6.03 8.62
N VAL A 522 -18.60 -5.34 9.26
CA VAL A 522 -17.66 -5.97 10.22
C VAL A 522 -17.67 -5.24 11.57
N LEU A 523 -17.35 -3.94 11.59
CA LEU A 523 -17.18 -3.19 12.83
C LEU A 523 -18.50 -2.98 13.61
N ASP A 524 -19.60 -2.65 12.93
CA ASP A 524 -20.92 -2.51 13.59
C ASP A 524 -21.54 -3.85 14.02
N ARG A 525 -20.99 -4.98 13.57
CA ARG A 525 -21.30 -6.32 14.11
C ARG A 525 -20.44 -6.70 15.32
N GLY A 526 -19.48 -5.85 15.70
CA GLY A 526 -18.54 -6.10 16.80
C GLY A 526 -17.51 -7.19 16.50
N TRP A 527 -17.21 -7.44 15.22
CA TRP A 527 -16.18 -8.39 14.80
C TRP A 527 -14.80 -7.72 14.70
N ASP A 528 -13.75 -8.49 14.96
CA ASP A 528 -12.37 -8.01 14.82
C ASP A 528 -12.03 -7.79 13.32
N ILE A 529 -11.26 -6.74 13.06
CA ILE A 529 -10.77 -6.39 11.71
C ILE A 529 -9.34 -6.84 11.48
N LYS A 530 -8.60 -7.21 12.53
CA LYS A 530 -7.33 -7.94 12.40
C LYS A 530 -7.57 -9.26 11.65
N ALA A 531 -6.52 -9.76 11.01
CA ALA A 531 -6.59 -11.00 10.24
C ALA A 531 -5.24 -11.70 10.23
N ALA A 532 -5.26 -13.02 10.42
CA ALA A 532 -4.06 -13.84 10.39
C ALA A 532 -3.63 -14.16 8.95
N LEU A 533 -2.34 -14.41 8.76
CA LEU A 533 -1.79 -14.92 7.50
C LEU A 533 -2.31 -16.33 7.20
N THR A 534 -2.41 -16.66 5.91
CA THR A 534 -2.31 -18.07 5.46
C THR A 534 -0.85 -18.51 5.49
N GLN A 535 -0.59 -19.79 5.71
CA GLN A 535 0.78 -20.36 5.67
C GLN A 535 1.47 -20.08 4.33
N GLN A 536 0.69 -19.98 3.25
CA GLN A 536 1.19 -19.73 1.89
C GLN A 536 1.53 -18.25 1.66
N ALA A 537 0.81 -17.32 2.30
CA ALA A 537 1.23 -15.91 2.33
C ALA A 537 2.50 -15.74 3.20
N GLU A 538 2.53 -16.37 4.36
CA GLU A 538 3.64 -16.32 5.32
C GLU A 538 4.96 -16.85 4.73
N ALA A 539 4.91 -17.99 4.02
CA ALA A 539 6.06 -18.66 3.40
C ALA A 539 6.40 -18.19 1.98
N ARG A 540 5.72 -17.15 1.47
CA ARG A 540 6.02 -16.47 0.19
C ARG A 540 6.34 -14.98 0.36
N ASP A 541 6.33 -14.48 1.59
CA ASP A 541 6.63 -13.09 1.88
C ASP A 541 8.13 -12.82 1.76
N GLU A 542 8.49 -12.01 0.78
CA GLU A 542 9.87 -11.60 0.48
C GLU A 542 10.28 -10.33 1.25
N SER A 543 9.40 -9.76 2.10
CA SER A 543 9.66 -8.46 2.73
C SER A 543 10.63 -8.54 3.92
N VAL A 544 11.40 -7.47 4.13
CA VAL A 544 12.38 -7.35 5.23
C VAL A 544 11.75 -7.22 6.64
N TYR A 545 10.48 -7.64 6.78
CA TYR A 545 9.68 -7.57 7.99
C TYR A 545 9.33 -8.96 8.55
N GLU A 546 9.92 -10.04 8.03
CA GLU A 546 9.70 -11.42 8.49
C GLU A 546 9.83 -11.57 10.02
N GLU A 547 10.84 -10.94 10.63
CA GLU A 547 11.09 -11.00 12.08
C GLU A 547 9.94 -10.37 12.91
N LEU A 548 9.16 -9.44 12.34
CA LEU A 548 8.00 -8.84 13.03
C LEU A 548 6.79 -9.80 13.11
N LYS A 549 6.74 -10.90 12.34
CA LYS A 549 5.61 -11.85 12.36
C LYS A 549 5.36 -12.45 13.75
N HIS A 550 6.37 -12.48 14.62
CA HIS A 550 6.26 -12.88 16.02
C HIS A 550 5.74 -11.78 16.96
N GLU A 551 5.86 -10.50 16.58
CA GLU A 551 5.38 -9.36 17.37
C GLU A 551 3.89 -9.02 17.10
N THR A 552 3.36 -9.40 15.93
CA THR A 552 2.00 -9.02 15.48
C THR A 552 0.87 -9.94 15.95
N ASP A 553 1.12 -10.87 16.88
CA ASP A 553 0.14 -11.88 17.34
C ASP A 553 -0.41 -12.73 16.17
N GLY A 554 0.44 -13.01 15.17
CA GLY A 554 0.10 -13.73 13.94
C GLY A 554 -0.80 -12.96 12.95
N ASN A 555 -1.20 -11.72 13.28
CA ASN A 555 -2.00 -10.87 12.42
C ASN A 555 -1.11 -10.10 11.43
N TRP A 556 -1.66 -9.61 10.32
CA TRP A 556 -0.94 -8.70 9.44
C TRP A 556 -1.81 -7.56 8.90
N SER A 557 -1.12 -6.57 8.32
CA SER A 557 -1.71 -5.38 7.71
C SER A 557 -2.31 -5.68 6.33
N TRP A 558 -3.51 -5.18 6.03
CA TRP A 558 -4.22 -5.50 4.78
C TRP A 558 -4.95 -4.31 4.14
N TRP A 559 -4.99 -4.30 2.80
CA TRP A 559 -5.50 -3.18 1.99
C TRP A 559 -7.04 -3.05 1.99
N LEU A 560 -7.52 -1.81 1.91
CA LEU A 560 -8.89 -1.46 1.53
C LEU A 560 -8.92 -0.87 0.11
N SER A 561 -10.10 -0.77 -0.51
CA SER A 561 -10.28 -0.09 -1.81
C SER A 561 -10.33 1.44 -1.72
N THR A 562 -10.38 2.01 -0.50
CA THR A 562 -10.59 3.45 -0.30
C THR A 562 -9.29 4.26 -0.40
N PRO A 563 -9.20 5.30 -1.25
CA PRO A 563 -8.02 6.15 -1.37
C PRO A 563 -7.90 7.18 -0.24
N CYS A 564 -6.68 7.61 0.08
CA CYS A 564 -6.48 8.90 0.72
C CYS A 564 -6.67 10.02 -0.31
N ALA A 565 -7.89 10.54 -0.40
CA ALA A 565 -8.31 11.37 -1.54
C ALA A 565 -7.57 12.71 -1.72
N VAL A 566 -6.81 13.18 -0.72
CA VAL A 566 -5.95 14.38 -0.82
C VAL A 566 -4.54 14.08 -1.35
N THR A 567 -4.26 12.82 -1.70
CA THR A 567 -3.00 12.34 -2.31
C THR A 567 -3.30 11.51 -3.56
N PRO A 568 -2.37 11.38 -4.51
CA PRO A 568 -2.55 10.53 -5.70
C PRO A 568 -2.07 9.08 -5.51
N ASP A 569 -1.44 8.76 -4.38
CA ASP A 569 -0.64 7.55 -4.19
C ASP A 569 -0.91 6.79 -2.87
N CYS A 570 -1.46 7.43 -1.83
CA CYS A 570 -1.73 6.75 -0.56
C CYS A 570 -3.13 6.11 -0.53
N VAL A 571 -3.22 4.88 -0.03
CA VAL A 571 -4.43 4.06 0.10
C VAL A 571 -4.66 3.74 1.57
N TYR A 572 -5.92 3.61 1.99
CA TYR A 572 -6.24 3.16 3.35
C TYR A 572 -5.98 1.66 3.54
N TYR A 573 -5.51 1.29 4.73
CA TYR A 573 -5.26 -0.09 5.11
C TYR A 573 -5.59 -0.32 6.59
N VAL A 574 -5.93 -1.56 6.92
CA VAL A 574 -6.04 -2.02 8.31
C VAL A 574 -4.65 -2.45 8.77
N THR A 575 -4.19 -1.94 9.91
CA THR A 575 -2.93 -2.35 10.52
C THR A 575 -3.05 -3.71 11.22
N TYR A 576 -1.92 -4.40 11.43
CA TYR A 576 -1.89 -5.66 12.18
C TYR A 576 -2.49 -5.56 13.59
N ASP A 577 -2.45 -4.39 14.22
CA ASP A 577 -3.03 -4.10 15.55
C ASP A 577 -4.46 -3.53 15.51
N GLY A 578 -5.11 -3.52 14.34
CA GLY A 578 -6.54 -3.19 14.20
C GLY A 578 -6.86 -1.70 14.18
N ARG A 579 -5.92 -0.85 13.74
CA ARG A 579 -6.14 0.57 13.44
C ARG A 579 -6.38 0.75 11.94
N LEU A 580 -6.88 1.93 11.56
CA LEU A 580 -7.01 2.35 10.16
C LEU A 580 -6.00 3.46 9.88
N GLU A 581 -5.13 3.22 8.91
CA GLU A 581 -4.05 4.12 8.51
C GLU A 581 -4.00 4.26 6.98
N GLN A 582 -3.06 5.06 6.49
CA GLN A 582 -2.83 5.33 5.06
C GLN A 582 -1.35 5.09 4.74
N LYS A 583 -1.03 4.51 3.57
CA LYS A 583 0.35 4.42 3.06
C LYS A 583 0.40 4.27 1.53
N ASN A 584 1.58 4.48 0.95
CA ASN A 584 1.83 4.50 -0.50
C ASN A 584 1.46 3.17 -1.20
N ALA A 585 0.81 3.23 -2.36
CA ALA A 585 0.28 2.08 -3.08
C ALA A 585 1.33 1.01 -3.43
N PHE A 586 2.55 1.41 -3.80
CA PHE A 586 3.65 0.49 -4.18
C PHE A 586 4.23 -0.37 -3.04
N LEU A 587 3.77 -0.21 -1.79
CA LEU A 587 4.27 -0.93 -0.62
C LEU A 587 3.72 -2.37 -0.58
N ALA A 588 4.53 -3.30 -1.08
CA ALA A 588 4.17 -4.71 -1.19
C ALA A 588 4.23 -5.49 0.14
N ASN A 589 4.63 -4.87 1.26
CA ASN A 589 4.57 -5.45 2.61
C ASN A 589 3.15 -5.53 3.22
N THR A 590 2.12 -5.56 2.37
CA THR A 590 0.71 -5.45 2.73
C THR A 590 -0.07 -6.59 2.11
N CYS A 591 -1.00 -7.17 2.85
CA CYS A 591 -1.77 -8.31 2.38
C CYS A 591 -3.06 -7.94 1.64
N VAL A 592 -3.46 -8.82 0.72
CA VAL A 592 -4.78 -8.84 0.11
C VAL A 592 -5.75 -9.64 1.01
N ARG A 593 -6.90 -9.02 1.33
CA ARG A 593 -8.07 -9.69 1.92
C ARG A 593 -9.28 -9.52 0.98
N PRO A 594 -9.38 -10.33 -0.09
CA PRO A 594 -10.47 -10.19 -1.06
C PRO A 594 -11.86 -10.40 -0.44
N ALA A 595 -12.85 -9.77 -1.08
CA ALA A 595 -14.27 -9.97 -0.88
C ALA A 595 -14.98 -10.19 -2.23
N MET A 596 -16.10 -10.92 -2.23
CA MET A 596 -16.93 -11.16 -3.42
C MET A 596 -18.38 -11.51 -3.04
N TYR A 597 -19.33 -11.28 -3.94
CA TYR A 597 -20.68 -11.82 -3.80
C TYR A 597 -20.82 -13.17 -4.55
N LEU A 598 -21.54 -14.13 -3.98
CA LEU A 598 -22.03 -15.28 -4.75
C LEU A 598 -23.40 -14.99 -5.37
N THR A 599 -23.72 -15.64 -6.48
CA THR A 599 -24.98 -15.49 -7.21
C THR A 599 -26.00 -16.52 -6.70
N GLY A 600 -27.16 -16.03 -6.26
CA GLY A 600 -28.26 -16.84 -5.73
C GLY A 600 -28.36 -16.79 -4.21
N SER A 601 -29.48 -17.30 -3.70
CA SER A 601 -29.86 -17.25 -2.28
C SER A 601 -30.05 -18.63 -1.63
N GLU A 602 -30.06 -19.69 -2.44
CA GLU A 602 -30.19 -21.09 -2.03
C GLU A 602 -29.08 -21.91 -2.71
N PHE A 603 -28.34 -22.68 -1.92
CA PHE A 603 -27.17 -23.42 -2.40
C PHE A 603 -27.24 -24.88 -1.95
N VAL A 604 -26.85 -25.81 -2.82
CA VAL A 604 -26.62 -27.20 -2.42
C VAL A 604 -25.26 -27.26 -1.73
N LEU A 605 -25.25 -27.54 -0.44
CA LEU A 605 -24.06 -27.47 0.42
C LEU A 605 -23.99 -28.69 1.36
N THR A 606 -22.79 -29.00 1.81
CA THR A 606 -22.50 -29.97 2.88
C THR A 606 -21.63 -29.32 3.96
N GLY A 607 -21.56 -29.91 5.15
CA GLY A 607 -20.99 -29.26 6.35
C GLY A 607 -22.01 -28.39 7.09
N SER A 608 -21.57 -27.76 8.19
CA SER A 608 -22.41 -27.03 9.14
C SER A 608 -22.32 -25.50 9.05
N GLY A 609 -21.37 -24.98 8.27
CA GLY A 609 -21.14 -23.53 8.14
C GLY A 609 -20.34 -22.93 9.31
N THR A 610 -19.71 -23.76 10.15
CA THR A 610 -18.81 -23.32 11.23
C THR A 610 -17.40 -23.07 10.70
N LEU A 611 -16.50 -22.45 11.48
CA LEU A 611 -15.11 -22.25 11.03
C LEU A 611 -14.35 -23.59 10.94
N GLU A 612 -14.69 -24.51 11.84
CA GLU A 612 -14.13 -25.86 11.94
C GLU A 612 -14.68 -26.81 10.87
N ASP A 613 -15.94 -26.63 10.49
CA ASP A 613 -16.64 -27.37 9.43
C ASP A 613 -17.42 -26.38 8.51
N PRO A 614 -16.70 -25.63 7.63
CA PRO A 614 -17.29 -24.68 6.71
C PRO A 614 -18.13 -25.38 5.65
N TYR A 615 -19.11 -24.67 5.08
CA TYR A 615 -19.88 -25.21 3.97
C TYR A 615 -18.96 -25.55 2.78
N LEU A 616 -19.12 -26.77 2.28
CA LEU A 616 -18.50 -27.27 1.05
C LEU A 616 -19.58 -27.38 -0.03
N ARG A 617 -19.21 -27.07 -1.26
CA ARG A 617 -20.04 -27.22 -2.47
C ARG A 617 -19.58 -28.42 -3.29
#